data_AF-A0A557SSH4-F1
#
_entry.id   AF-A0A557SSH4-F1
#
_cell.length_a   1.000
_cell.length_b   1.000
_cell.length_c   1.000
_cell.angle_alpha   90.00
_cell.angle_beta   90.00
_cell.angle_gamma   90.00
#
_symmetry.space_group_name_H-M   'P 1'
#
loop_
_entity.id
_entity.type
_entity.pdbx_description
1 polymer ?
#
loop_
_entity_poly.entity_id
_entity_poly.type
_entity_poly.pdbx_seq_one_letter_code
_entity_poly.pdbx_strand_id
1 'polypeptide(L)'
;MLIKGRERSKTKYRDKCQILYLIVKSCIGKYQTKNKLSYYSSYKRLNEYLADLIRLDLLLFDEKKQRFIATPKGNDFVRKYDNIIEFIPTFKRDYEI
;
A
#
# COMPACT_ATOMS: atom_id res chain seq x y z
N MET A 1 -12.87 19.05 -32.76
CA MET A 1 -12.08 17.89 -32.29
C MET A 1 -12.36 17.70 -30.81
N LEU A 2 -13.25 16.77 -30.43
CA LEU A 2 -13.63 16.55 -29.03
C LEU A 2 -12.55 15.70 -28.35
N ILE A 3 -11.91 16.24 -27.32
CA ILE A 3 -10.96 15.50 -26.48
C ILE A 3 -11.75 14.41 -25.77
N LYS A 4 -11.56 13.16 -26.21
CA LYS A 4 -12.18 11.98 -25.60
C LYS A 4 -11.67 11.92 -24.15
N GLY A 5 -12.53 12.29 -23.19
CA GLY A 5 -12.21 12.24 -21.78
C GLY A 5 -11.70 10.84 -21.44
N ARG A 6 -10.53 10.76 -20.80
CA ARG A 6 -9.90 9.50 -20.39
C ARG A 6 -10.93 8.75 -19.53
N GLU A 7 -11.45 7.62 -20.03
CA GLU A 7 -12.35 6.78 -19.24
C GLU A 7 -11.65 6.46 -17.93
N ARG A 8 -12.19 6.94 -16.81
CA ARG A 8 -11.74 6.50 -15.49
C ARG A 8 -12.14 5.04 -15.39
N SER A 9 -11.18 4.14 -15.52
CA SER A 9 -11.39 2.74 -15.17
C SER A 9 -12.00 2.69 -13.76
N LYS A 10 -13.06 1.89 -13.58
CA LYS A 10 -13.67 1.69 -12.26
C LYS A 10 -12.55 1.30 -11.30
N THR A 11 -12.37 2.08 -10.25
CA THR A 11 -11.39 1.78 -9.21
C THR A 11 -11.75 0.42 -8.64
N LYS A 12 -10.89 -0.59 -8.83
CA LYS A 12 -11.08 -1.91 -8.22
C LYS A 12 -11.24 -1.71 -6.72
N TYR A 13 -12.25 -2.37 -6.15
CA TYR A 13 -12.45 -2.34 -4.71
C TYR A 13 -11.25 -3.00 -4.05
N ARG A 14 -10.65 -2.33 -3.07
CA ARG A 14 -9.56 -2.87 -2.26
C ARG A 14 -10.00 -2.91 -0.81
N ASP A 15 -9.91 -4.07 -0.18
CA ASP A 15 -10.19 -4.18 1.24
C ASP A 15 -9.06 -3.53 2.08
N LYS A 16 -9.30 -3.35 3.38
CA LYS A 16 -8.33 -2.69 4.27
C LYS A 16 -6.99 -3.44 4.29
N CYS A 17 -7.01 -4.77 4.36
CA CYS A 17 -5.79 -5.58 4.47
C CYS A 17 -4.96 -5.47 3.20
N GLN A 18 -5.61 -5.50 2.03
CA GLN A 18 -4.95 -5.27 0.75
C GLN A 18 -4.29 -3.88 0.67
N ILE A 19 -4.97 -2.82 1.14
CA ILE A 19 -4.38 -1.47 1.14
C ILE A 19 -3.13 -1.43 2.03
N LEU A 20 -3.20 -2.01 3.24
CA LEU A 20 -2.05 -2.09 4.15
C LEU A 20 -0.88 -2.86 3.52
N TYR A 21 -1.17 -4.01 2.90
CA TYR A 21 -0.20 -4.80 2.15
C TYR A 21 0.49 -3.99 1.05
N LEU A 22 -0.26 -3.30 0.20
CA LEU A 22 0.29 -2.50 -0.90
C LEU A 22 1.18 -1.35 -0.40
N ILE A 23 0.77 -0.68 0.68
CA ILE A 23 1.57 0.37 1.30
C ILE A 23 2.90 -0.21 1.82
N VAL A 24 2.88 -1.28 2.61
CA VAL A 24 4.10 -1.89 3.18
C VAL A 24 5.00 -2.41 2.06
N LYS A 25 4.45 -3.10 1.06
CA LYS A 25 5.19 -3.62 -0.10
C LYS A 25 5.92 -2.50 -0.85
N SER A 26 5.29 -1.33 -1.00
CA SER A 26 5.91 -0.17 -1.65
C SER A 26 7.11 0.41 -0.89
N CYS A 27 7.24 0.11 0.40
CA CYS A 27 8.29 0.59 1.30
C CYS A 27 9.41 -0.44 1.52
N ILE A 28 9.35 -1.63 0.90
CA ILE A 28 10.41 -2.65 1.02
C ILE A 28 11.68 -2.15 0.32
N GLY A 29 12.77 -2.08 1.08
CA GLY A 29 14.10 -1.71 0.59
C GLY A 29 14.23 -0.27 0.09
N LYS A 30 13.16 0.54 0.16
CA LYS A 30 13.16 1.92 -0.33
C LYS A 30 12.28 2.82 0.54
N TYR A 31 12.77 4.02 0.80
CA TYR A 31 11.99 5.05 1.48
C TYR A 31 10.90 5.63 0.58
N GLN A 32 9.68 5.76 1.12
CA GLN A 32 8.55 6.41 0.46
C GLN A 32 8.12 7.67 1.20
N THR A 33 7.76 8.71 0.45
CA THR A 33 7.08 9.87 1.02
C THR A 33 5.59 9.60 1.12
N LYS A 34 4.92 10.27 2.05
CA LYS A 34 3.46 10.24 2.18
C LYS A 34 2.73 10.56 0.87
N ASN A 35 3.24 11.54 0.11
CA ASN A 35 2.67 11.94 -1.18
C ASN A 35 2.74 10.83 -2.24
N LYS A 36 3.75 9.95 -2.20
CA LYS A 36 3.77 8.77 -3.07
C LYS A 36 2.75 7.72 -2.62
N LEU A 37 2.55 7.59 -1.32
CA LEU A 37 1.61 6.61 -0.74
C LEU A 37 0.13 7.03 -0.87
N SER A 38 -0.17 8.30 -1.16
CA SER A 38 -1.55 8.77 -1.37
C SER A 38 -2.24 8.19 -2.60
N TYR A 39 -1.52 7.47 -3.44
CA TYR A 39 -2.12 6.66 -4.50
C TYR A 39 -3.01 5.52 -3.96
N TYR A 40 -2.73 5.03 -2.75
CA TYR A 40 -3.42 3.86 -2.19
C TYR A 40 -4.74 4.19 -1.48
N SER A 41 -4.91 5.42 -0.97
CA SER A 41 -6.13 5.82 -0.28
C SER A 41 -6.28 7.33 -0.19
N SER A 42 -7.47 7.80 0.21
CA SER A 42 -7.67 9.22 0.51
C SER A 42 -6.76 9.67 1.66
N TYR A 43 -6.38 10.95 1.68
CA TYR A 43 -5.45 11.48 2.69
C TYR A 43 -5.86 11.18 4.13
N LYS A 44 -7.16 11.27 4.45
CA LYS A 44 -7.67 10.95 5.79
C LYS A 44 -7.39 9.48 6.16
N ARG A 45 -7.83 8.53 5.32
CA ARG A 45 -7.65 7.09 5.57
C ARG A 45 -6.19 6.68 5.51
N LEU A 46 -5.40 7.29 4.63
CA LEU A 46 -3.96 7.05 4.56
C LEU A 46 -3.28 7.39 5.88
N ASN A 47 -3.66 8.49 6.54
CA ASN A 47 -3.08 8.84 7.85
C ASN A 47 -3.38 7.76 8.89
N GLU A 48 -4.64 7.29 8.94
CA GLU A 48 -5.06 6.22 9.83
C GLU A 48 -4.27 4.93 9.55
N TYR A 49 -4.10 4.56 8.28
CA TYR A 49 -3.32 3.39 7.88
C TYR A 49 -1.84 3.52 8.23
N LEU A 50 -1.21 4.66 7.96
CA LEU A 50 0.21 4.86 8.30
C LEU A 50 0.42 4.82 9.81
N ALA A 51 -0.49 5.41 10.60
CA ALA A 51 -0.45 5.33 12.06
C ALA A 51 -0.59 3.88 12.55
N ASP A 52 -1.55 3.12 12.01
CA ASP A 52 -1.72 1.69 12.31
C ASP A 52 -0.46 0.88 11.96
N LEU A 53 0.13 1.10 10.77
CA LEU A 53 1.31 0.39 10.32
C LEU A 53 2.55 0.67 11.17
N ILE A 54 2.72 1.91 11.65
CA ILE A 54 3.80 2.26 12.59
C ILE A 54 3.54 1.61 13.95
N ARG A 55 2.33 1.74 14.48
CA ARG A 55 1.94 1.16 15.78
C ARG A 55 2.12 -0.36 15.80
N LEU A 56 1.89 -1.03 14.67
CA LEU A 56 2.06 -2.47 14.52
C LEU A 56 3.50 -2.89 14.19
N ASP A 57 4.44 -1.95 14.10
CA ASP A 57 5.84 -2.18 13.72
C ASP A 57 6.00 -2.78 12.31
N LEU A 58 5.14 -2.41 11.37
CA LEU A 58 5.23 -2.81 9.96
C LEU A 58 5.94 -1.75 9.10
N LEU A 59 5.89 -0.49 9.54
CA LEU A 59 6.64 0.62 8.95
C LEU A 59 7.43 1.36 10.04
N LEU A 60 8.59 1.86 9.66
CA LEU A 60 9.34 2.85 10.42
C LEU A 60 9.22 4.20 9.73
N PHE A 61 9.03 5.27 10.53
CA PHE A 61 8.97 6.64 10.05
C PHE A 61 10.24 7.40 10.41
N ASP A 62 10.93 7.91 9.38
CA ASP A 62 12.04 8.85 9.53
C ASP A 62 11.46 10.26 9.66
N GLU A 63 11.41 10.78 10.88
CA GLU A 63 10.89 12.12 11.17
C GLU A 63 11.71 13.23 10.53
N LYS A 64 13.03 13.06 10.41
CA LYS A 64 13.92 14.09 9.83
C LYS A 64 13.67 14.26 8.34
N LYS A 65 13.44 13.15 7.63
CA LYS A 65 13.23 13.15 6.18
C LYS A 65 11.76 13.09 5.77
N GLN A 66 10.85 12.86 6.72
CA GLN A 66 9.41 12.68 6.50
C GLN A 66 9.11 11.52 5.53
N ARG A 67 9.74 10.36 5.76
CA ARG A 67 9.63 9.17 4.89
C ARG A 67 9.41 7.89 5.67
N PHE A 68 8.82 6.90 5.01
CA PHE A 68 8.51 5.59 5.57
C PHE A 68 9.37 4.51 4.90
N ILE A 69 9.78 3.50 5.67
CA ILE A 69 10.44 2.28 5.17
C ILE A 69 9.83 1.06 5.85
N ALA A 70 9.79 -0.08 5.16
CA ALA A 70 9.35 -1.33 5.78
C ALA A 70 10.36 -1.81 6.83
N THR A 71 9.85 -2.28 7.96
CA THR A 71 10.63 -2.97 8.99
C THR A 71 10.86 -4.43 8.59
N PRO A 72 11.72 -5.20 9.29
CA PRO A 72 11.79 -6.65 9.11
C PRO A 72 10.42 -7.34 9.26
N LYS A 73 9.62 -6.92 10.24
CA LYS A 73 8.26 -7.45 10.45
C LYS A 73 7.31 -7.06 9.30
N GLY A 74 7.46 -5.86 8.74
CA GLY A 74 6.76 -5.44 7.52
C GLY A 74 7.11 -6.31 6.31
N ASN A 75 8.39 -6.65 6.12
CA ASN A 75 8.82 -7.56 5.07
C ASN A 75 8.20 -8.96 5.24
N ASP A 76 8.17 -9.48 6.47
CA ASP A 76 7.52 -10.75 6.81
C ASP A 76 6.02 -10.76 6.53
N PHE A 77 5.34 -9.67 6.87
CA PHE A 77 3.92 -9.49 6.56
C PHE A 77 3.67 -9.57 5.06
N VAL A 78 4.46 -8.87 4.25
CA VAL A 78 4.34 -8.91 2.78
C VAL A 78 4.59 -10.32 2.23
N ARG A 79 5.63 -11.02 2.69
CA ARG A 79 5.88 -12.41 2.26
C ARG A 79 4.71 -13.35 2.58
N LYS A 80 4.16 -13.26 3.80
CA LYS A 80 3.02 -14.08 4.22
C LYS A 80 1.77 -13.76 3.39
N TYR A 81 1.55 -12.49 3.09
CA TYR A 81 0.42 -12.07 2.27
C TYR A 81 0.58 -12.53 0.81
N ASP A 82 1.79 -12.42 0.24
CA ASP A 82 2.12 -12.94 -1.09
C ASP A 82 1.80 -14.44 -1.18
N ASN A 83 2.20 -15.23 -0.17
CA ASN A 83 1.85 -16.66 -0.10
C ASN A 83 0.33 -16.90 -0.10
N ILE A 84 -0.45 -16.12 0.67
CA ILE A 84 -1.92 -16.26 0.69
C ILE A 84 -2.52 -16.00 -0.70
N ILE A 85 -2.05 -14.97 -1.40
CA ILE A 85 -2.49 -14.66 -2.76
C ILE A 85 -2.15 -15.80 -3.74
N GLU A 86 -1.05 -16.51 -3.53
CA GLU A 86 -0.71 -17.69 -4.34
C GLU A 86 -1.69 -18.84 -4.15
N PHE A 87 -2.14 -19.09 -2.92
CA PHE A 87 -3.14 -20.13 -2.61
C PHE A 87 -4.55 -19.77 -3.07
N ILE A 88 -4.87 -18.48 -3.21
CA ILE A 88 -6.20 -17.99 -3.56
C ILE A 88 -6.10 -17.15 -4.85
N PRO A 89 -6.07 -17.76 -6.05
CA PRO A 89 -5.82 -17.04 -7.31
C PRO A 89 -6.86 -15.98 -7.67
N THR A 90 -8.07 -16.07 -7.10
CA THR A 90 -9.09 -15.02 -7.24
C THR A 90 -8.63 -13.69 -6.66
N PHE A 91 -7.73 -13.71 -5.67
CA PHE A 91 -7.12 -12.51 -5.13
C PHE A 91 -6.21 -11.85 -6.17
N LYS A 92 -5.35 -12.58 -6.90
CA LYS A 92 -4.32 -12.03 -7.83
C LYS A 92 -4.80 -10.90 -8.75
N ARG A 93 -6.01 -11.01 -9.32
CA ARG A 93 -6.55 -9.98 -10.24
C ARG A 93 -6.68 -8.60 -9.59
N ASP A 94 -6.79 -8.53 -8.27
CA ASP A 94 -6.96 -7.26 -7.56
C ASP A 94 -5.61 -6.63 -7.13
N TYR A 95 -4.49 -7.34 -7.24
CA TYR A 95 -3.16 -6.90 -6.74
C TYR A 95 -2.17 -6.51 -7.84
N GLU A 96 -2.50 -6.75 -9.12
CA GLU A 96 -1.75 -6.24 -10.28
C GLU A 96 -2.14 -4.76 -10.49
N ILE A 97 -1.19 -3.85 -10.23
CA ILE A 97 -1.30 -2.39 -10.47
C ILE A 97 -0.46 -2.05 -11.69
#